data_AF-A0A059WP34-F1
#
_entry.id   AF-A0A059WP34-F1
#
_cell.length_a   1.000
_cell.length_b   1.000
_cell.length_c   1.000
_cell.angle_alpha   90.00
_cell.angle_beta   90.00
_cell.angle_gamma   90.00
#
_symmetry.space_group_name_H-M   'P 1'
#
loop_
_entity.id
_entity.type
_entity.pdbx_description
1 polymer ?
#
loop_
_entity_poly.entity_id
_entity_poly.type
_entity_poly.pdbx_seq_one_letter_code
_entity_poly.pdbx_strand_id
1 'polypeptide(L)'
;MPSHRIESSGSAFDEIERMQAVTANEFRAALDGDETAIEYFTTGDELSAFVISRNHIIVARHLASKREVERLLAALRFQLEKFNYGAGYADEHFEQLNGAANYHLALIYRTVFARLEQFIQSQRLIIIPHGTLHYVPFHALLSRRGYLVDQFEISYAPSATVLKLCRARGNQYQNSNLKFEISKSRLIALGVTERETPSIEAEIRALRNLFPDSVTFTGRDATRENLLKHAPTARFLHLASHGHFRRDNPMFSFLKLADSPLNFYGLMDLKLKAEMVTLSACHTGVNMVFPGDELHGLMRGFLYAGAPSLVASLWAANDISTAEFMKEMYSQISAGASKRAALRSAQLAVKDAYGHPYYWAPFILMGNPN
;
A
#
# COMPACT_ATOMS: atom_id res chain seq x y z
N MET A 1 -27.94 -31.36 22.41
CA MET A 1 -28.55 -31.51 21.08
C MET A 1 -27.59 -30.91 20.06
N PRO A 2 -27.24 -31.64 18.99
CA PRO A 2 -26.21 -31.20 18.06
C PRO A 2 -26.76 -30.06 17.22
N SER A 3 -26.17 -28.86 17.34
CA SER A 3 -26.45 -27.76 16.43
C SER A 3 -25.81 -28.12 15.08
N HIS A 4 -26.65 -28.42 14.10
CA HIS A 4 -26.24 -28.47 12.70
C HIS A 4 -25.77 -27.07 12.27
N ARG A 5 -24.48 -26.77 12.50
CA ARG A 5 -23.79 -25.71 11.76
C ARG A 5 -23.64 -26.22 10.35
N ILE A 6 -24.33 -25.57 9.42
CA ILE A 6 -24.04 -25.70 8.00
C ILE A 6 -22.63 -25.14 7.82
N GLU A 7 -21.65 -26.03 7.63
CA GLU A 7 -20.31 -25.65 7.24
C GLU A 7 -20.36 -25.12 5.80
N SER A 8 -20.28 -23.80 5.63
CA SER A 8 -19.94 -23.24 4.33
C SER A 8 -18.49 -23.61 4.05
N SER A 9 -18.28 -24.37 2.98
CA SER A 9 -16.97 -24.75 2.49
C SER A 9 -16.00 -23.56 2.43
N GLY A 10 -14.87 -23.71 3.13
CA GLY A 10 -13.59 -23.01 2.97
C GLY A 10 -13.63 -21.63 2.30
N SER A 11 -14.15 -20.63 3.00
CA SER A 11 -13.97 -19.25 2.56
C SER A 11 -12.57 -18.76 2.96
N ALA A 12 -11.91 -17.96 2.11
CA ALA A 12 -10.68 -17.26 2.49
C ALA A 12 -10.88 -16.33 3.71
N PHE A 13 -12.15 -16.03 4.04
CA PHE A 13 -12.60 -15.32 5.23
C PHE A 13 -12.32 -16.11 6.52
N ASP A 14 -12.74 -17.38 6.56
CA ASP A 14 -12.45 -18.29 7.69
C ASP A 14 -10.95 -18.47 7.92
N GLU A 15 -10.14 -18.53 6.85
CA GLU A 15 -8.69 -18.73 6.99
C GLU A 15 -7.99 -17.56 7.69
N ILE A 16 -8.35 -16.32 7.39
CA ILE A 16 -7.73 -15.14 8.03
C ILE A 16 -8.34 -14.87 9.41
N GLU A 17 -9.62 -15.15 9.64
CA GLU A 17 -10.20 -15.02 10.99
C GLU A 17 -9.72 -16.10 11.96
N ARG A 18 -9.42 -17.31 11.47
CA ARG A 18 -8.88 -18.41 12.27
C ARG A 18 -7.35 -18.44 12.30
N MET A 19 -6.67 -17.46 11.71
CA MET A 19 -5.22 -17.44 11.66
C MET A 19 -4.64 -17.32 13.05
N GLN A 20 -3.95 -18.38 13.49
CA GLN A 20 -3.11 -18.32 14.67
C GLN A 20 -1.96 -17.34 14.44
N ALA A 21 -1.65 -16.55 15.45
CA ALA A 21 -0.52 -15.63 15.41
C ALA A 21 0.76 -16.42 15.10
N VAL A 22 1.51 -15.97 14.09
CA VAL A 22 2.79 -16.56 13.73
C VAL A 22 3.80 -16.25 14.82
N THR A 23 4.57 -17.24 15.26
CA THR A 23 5.65 -16.99 16.23
C THR A 23 6.78 -16.21 15.59
N ALA A 24 7.55 -15.44 16.38
CA ALA A 24 8.67 -14.66 15.85
C ALA A 24 9.72 -15.53 15.12
N ASN A 25 9.89 -16.79 15.55
CA ASN A 25 10.79 -17.75 14.88
C ASN A 25 10.27 -18.24 13.54
N GLU A 26 8.97 -18.52 13.44
CA GLU A 26 8.35 -18.89 12.15
C GLU A 26 8.35 -17.73 11.17
N PHE A 27 8.10 -16.50 11.67
CA PHE A 27 8.14 -15.32 10.82
C PHE A 27 9.55 -15.04 10.33
N ARG A 28 10.56 -15.16 11.20
CA ARG A 28 11.98 -15.10 10.83
C ARG A 28 12.33 -16.07 9.70
N ALA A 29 11.85 -17.31 9.77
CA ALA A 29 12.10 -18.33 8.74
C ALA A 29 11.43 -17.99 7.40
N ALA A 30 10.37 -17.18 7.42
CA ALA A 30 9.66 -16.75 6.22
C ALA A 30 10.30 -15.54 5.51
N LEU A 31 11.26 -14.85 6.12
CA LEU A 31 12.01 -13.74 5.51
C LEU A 31 13.02 -14.25 4.47
N ASP A 32 13.33 -13.45 3.46
CA ASP A 32 14.46 -13.70 2.55
C ASP A 32 15.80 -13.33 3.22
N GLY A 33 16.93 -13.79 2.66
CA GLY A 33 18.25 -13.59 3.27
C GLY A 33 18.71 -12.13 3.37
N ASP A 34 18.24 -11.29 2.46
CA ASP A 34 18.51 -9.85 2.40
C ASP A 34 17.26 -9.04 2.80
N GLU A 35 16.52 -9.49 3.82
CA GLU A 35 15.38 -8.76 4.35
C GLU A 35 15.50 -8.49 5.84
N THR A 36 14.97 -7.35 6.25
CA THR A 36 14.76 -7.01 7.66
C THR A 36 13.34 -6.52 7.84
N ALA A 37 12.58 -7.17 8.72
CA ALA A 37 11.26 -6.75 9.12
C ALA A 37 11.33 -5.93 10.41
N ILE A 38 10.57 -4.83 10.47
CA ILE A 38 10.40 -4.01 11.66
C ILE A 38 8.93 -4.09 12.05
N GLU A 39 8.64 -4.82 13.11
CA GLU A 39 7.29 -5.01 13.63
C GLU A 39 7.06 -4.16 14.87
N TYR A 40 6.23 -3.14 14.72
CA TYR A 40 5.86 -2.25 15.81
C TYR A 40 4.74 -2.86 16.63
N PHE A 41 4.72 -2.54 17.93
CA PHE A 41 3.63 -2.90 18.82
C PHE A 41 3.52 -1.86 19.94
N THR A 42 2.35 -1.74 20.55
CA THR A 42 2.12 -0.83 21.66
C THR A 42 1.71 -1.59 22.92
N THR A 43 2.31 -1.27 24.06
CA THR A 43 1.90 -1.79 25.38
C THR A 43 1.57 -0.60 26.28
N GLY A 44 0.30 -0.44 26.64
CA GLY A 44 -0.18 0.79 27.28
C GLY A 44 -0.03 1.99 26.34
N ASP A 45 0.72 3.02 26.77
CA ASP A 45 1.05 4.19 25.95
C ASP A 45 2.42 4.05 25.26
N GLU A 46 3.14 2.95 25.46
CA GLU A 46 4.52 2.79 25.00
C GLU A 46 4.60 2.10 23.64
N LEU A 47 5.27 2.75 22.69
CA LEU A 47 5.66 2.16 21.42
C LEU A 47 6.98 1.40 21.54
N SER A 48 7.00 0.18 21.04
CA SER A 48 8.18 -0.67 20.90
C SER A 48 8.23 -1.30 19.50
N ALA A 49 9.36 -1.90 19.14
CA ALA A 49 9.51 -2.63 17.88
C ALA A 49 10.39 -3.88 18.02
N PHE A 50 10.04 -4.91 17.25
CA PHE A 50 10.94 -6.01 16.92
C PHE A 50 11.68 -5.69 15.62
N VAL A 51 12.99 -5.85 15.59
CA VAL A 51 13.81 -5.84 14.37
C VAL A 51 14.23 -7.27 14.09
N ILE A 52 13.72 -7.83 13.00
CA ILE A 52 13.75 -9.26 12.69
C ILE A 52 14.50 -9.45 11.37
N SER A 53 15.58 -10.21 11.39
CA SER A 53 16.29 -10.72 10.21
C SER A 53 16.37 -12.24 10.30
N ARG A 54 16.81 -12.94 9.24
CA ARG A 54 17.08 -14.38 9.32
C ARG A 54 18.03 -14.76 10.45
N ASN A 55 18.93 -13.87 10.85
CA ASN A 55 20.01 -14.17 11.78
C ASN A 55 19.70 -13.74 13.23
N HIS A 56 18.90 -12.70 13.42
CA HIS A 56 18.66 -12.11 14.75
C HIS A 56 17.25 -11.56 14.92
N ILE A 57 16.82 -11.51 16.18
CA ILE A 57 15.61 -10.82 16.63
C ILE A 57 16.04 -9.89 17.75
N ILE A 58 15.89 -8.59 17.53
CA ILE A 58 16.19 -7.55 18.52
C ILE A 58 14.89 -6.87 18.94
N VAL A 59 14.74 -6.63 20.24
CA VAL A 59 13.60 -5.89 20.77
C VAL A 59 14.08 -4.51 21.19
N ALA A 60 13.55 -3.47 20.55
CA ALA A 60 13.75 -2.09 20.95
C ALA A 60 12.52 -1.59 21.71
N ARG A 61 12.70 -1.33 23.00
CA ARG A 61 11.64 -0.84 23.89
C ARG A 61 11.74 0.67 24.11
N HIS A 62 10.64 1.26 24.57
CA HIS A 62 10.52 2.67 24.90
C HIS A 62 10.97 3.56 23.73
N LEU A 63 10.46 3.33 22.53
CA LEU A 63 10.80 4.15 21.36
C LEU A 63 10.16 5.54 21.47
N ALA A 64 8.87 5.56 21.76
CA ALA A 64 8.05 6.77 21.86
C ALA A 64 6.77 6.48 22.66
N SER A 65 6.01 7.52 22.99
CA SER A 65 4.62 7.33 23.40
C SER A 65 3.66 7.37 22.21
N LYS A 66 2.51 6.69 22.32
CA LYS A 66 1.45 6.73 21.29
C LYS A 66 1.01 8.17 21.03
N ARG A 67 0.83 8.95 22.11
CA ARG A 67 0.45 10.37 22.04
C ARG A 67 1.47 11.24 21.32
N GLU A 68 2.77 10.96 21.49
CA GLU A 68 3.83 11.67 20.78
C GLU A 68 3.74 11.43 19.27
N VAL A 69 3.60 10.17 18.87
CA VAL A 69 3.48 9.78 17.45
C VAL A 69 2.24 10.40 16.82
N GLU A 70 1.10 10.37 17.51
CA GLU A 70 -0.15 11.00 17.06
C GLU A 70 0.01 12.50 16.79
N ARG A 71 0.67 13.22 17.72
CA ARG A 71 0.94 14.64 17.57
C ARG A 71 1.84 14.94 16.37
N LEU A 72 2.92 14.17 16.19
CA LEU A 72 3.84 14.36 15.07
C LEU A 72 3.17 14.08 13.73
N LEU A 73 2.35 13.03 13.65
CA LEU A 73 1.57 12.71 12.46
C LEU A 73 0.51 13.76 12.14
N ALA A 74 -0.19 14.29 13.15
CA ALA A 74 -1.13 15.38 12.95
C ALA A 74 -0.45 16.63 12.39
N ALA A 75 0.76 16.95 12.87
CA ALA A 75 1.54 18.07 12.37
C ALA A 75 2.03 17.85 10.92
N LEU A 76 2.50 16.63 10.59
CA LEU A 76 2.86 16.28 9.21
C LEU A 76 1.65 16.39 8.27
N ARG A 77 0.50 15.83 8.66
CA ARG A 77 -0.74 15.92 7.89
C ARG A 77 -1.13 17.36 7.61
N PHE A 78 -1.08 18.22 8.63
CA PHE A 78 -1.37 19.63 8.47
C PHE A 78 -0.47 20.31 7.43
N GLN A 79 0.80 19.90 7.28
CA GLN A 79 1.65 20.43 6.20
C GLN A 79 1.23 19.91 4.83
N LEU A 80 0.91 18.63 4.71
CA LEU A 80 0.50 18.02 3.43
C LEU A 80 -0.87 18.56 2.95
N GLU A 81 -1.80 18.84 3.87
CA GLU A 81 -3.12 19.38 3.55
C GLU A 81 -3.08 20.78 2.93
N LYS A 82 -1.97 21.52 3.05
CA LYS A 82 -1.79 22.82 2.40
C LYS A 82 -1.75 22.74 0.87
N PHE A 83 -1.44 21.58 0.30
CA PHE A 83 -1.51 21.38 -1.15
C PHE A 83 -2.96 21.38 -1.67
N ASN A 84 -3.96 21.25 -0.78
CA ASN A 84 -5.37 21.39 -1.13
C ASN A 84 -5.76 22.84 -1.44
N TYR A 85 -4.91 23.84 -1.14
CA TYR A 85 -5.13 25.24 -1.54
C TYR A 85 -4.87 25.49 -3.04
N GLY A 86 -4.40 24.49 -3.77
CA GLY A 86 -4.21 24.53 -5.22
C GLY A 86 -2.75 24.78 -5.63
N ALA A 87 -2.47 24.55 -6.92
CA ALA A 87 -1.11 24.59 -7.47
C ALA A 87 -0.42 25.95 -7.28
N GLY A 88 -1.13 27.07 -7.49
CA GLY A 88 -0.55 28.41 -7.33
C GLY A 88 -0.03 28.69 -5.92
N TYR A 89 -0.76 28.25 -4.88
CA TYR A 89 -0.31 28.37 -3.49
C TYR A 89 0.90 27.48 -3.20
N ALA A 90 0.88 26.25 -3.73
CA ALA A 90 1.97 25.30 -3.55
C ALA A 90 3.27 25.80 -4.20
N ASP A 91 3.17 26.38 -5.40
CA ASP A 91 4.33 26.90 -6.15
C ASP A 91 4.91 28.15 -5.48
N GLU A 92 4.06 29.08 -5.03
CA GLU A 92 4.50 30.32 -4.36
C GLU A 92 5.22 30.04 -3.03
N HIS A 93 4.82 28.99 -2.31
CA HIS A 93 5.33 28.66 -0.98
C HIS A 93 6.14 27.36 -0.92
N PHE A 94 6.63 26.88 -2.06
CA PHE A 94 7.23 25.55 -2.19
C PHE A 94 8.36 25.30 -1.18
N GLU A 95 9.31 26.22 -1.06
CA GLU A 95 10.46 26.08 -0.14
C GLU A 95 10.03 26.00 1.33
N GLN A 96 9.06 26.83 1.73
CA GLN A 96 8.53 26.84 3.10
C GLN A 96 7.75 25.55 3.38
N LEU A 97 6.93 25.08 2.44
CA LEU A 97 6.18 23.83 2.55
C LEU A 97 7.13 22.64 2.66
N ASN A 98 8.16 22.60 1.80
CA ASN A 98 9.17 21.54 1.79
C ASN A 98 9.97 21.52 3.10
N GLY A 99 10.43 22.67 3.57
CA GLY A 99 11.14 22.79 4.85
C GLY A 99 10.28 22.31 6.03
N ALA A 100 9.00 22.68 6.06
CA ALA A 100 8.07 22.28 7.12
C ALA A 100 7.78 20.77 7.10
N ALA A 101 7.52 20.19 5.93
CA ALA A 101 7.32 18.76 5.78
C ALA A 101 8.56 17.96 6.21
N ASN A 102 9.73 18.37 5.73
CA ASN A 102 11.02 17.73 6.05
C ASN A 102 11.38 17.81 7.53
N TYR A 103 11.05 18.93 8.20
CA TYR A 103 11.20 19.06 9.64
C TYR A 103 10.39 17.99 10.40
N HIS A 104 9.11 17.80 10.04
CA HIS A 104 8.27 16.80 10.70
C HIS A 104 8.69 15.36 10.34
N LEU A 105 9.08 15.09 9.09
CA LEU A 105 9.60 13.78 8.68
C LEU A 105 10.89 13.43 9.44
N ALA A 106 11.78 14.39 9.68
CA ALA A 106 12.98 14.19 10.48
C ALA A 106 12.70 14.03 11.99
N LEU A 107 11.64 14.66 12.52
CA LEU A 107 11.18 14.38 13.89
C LEU A 107 10.64 12.95 14.01
N ILE A 108 9.73 12.55 13.12
CA ILE A 108 9.19 11.19 13.12
C ILE A 108 10.32 10.17 12.97
N TYR A 109 11.26 10.39 12.06
CA TYR A 109 12.47 9.56 11.91
C TYR A 109 13.19 9.31 13.24
N ARG A 110 13.52 10.39 13.96
CA ARG A 110 14.22 10.33 15.25
C ARG A 110 13.41 9.57 16.31
N THR A 111 12.10 9.77 16.31
CA THR A 111 11.18 9.18 17.29
C THR A 111 10.96 7.68 17.06
N VAL A 112 10.71 7.24 15.82
CA VAL A 112 10.28 5.84 15.58
C VAL A 112 11.31 4.94 14.92
N PHE A 113 12.32 5.49 14.23
CA PHE A 113 13.20 4.69 13.37
C PHE A 113 14.68 4.78 13.74
N ALA A 114 15.19 5.95 14.13
CA ALA A 114 16.64 6.20 14.25
C ALA A 114 17.37 5.22 15.18
N ARG A 115 16.75 4.81 16.30
CA ARG A 115 17.34 3.83 17.23
C ARG A 115 17.40 2.41 16.67
N LEU A 116 16.59 2.11 15.67
CA LEU A 116 16.49 0.79 15.04
C LEU A 116 17.53 0.60 13.93
N GLU A 117 17.97 1.69 13.30
CA GLU A 117 18.86 1.68 12.12
C GLU A 117 20.14 0.86 12.33
N GLN A 118 20.72 0.90 13.53
CA GLN A 118 21.92 0.13 13.89
C GLN A 118 21.74 -1.40 13.83
N PHE A 119 20.50 -1.89 13.86
CA PHE A 119 20.17 -3.32 13.83
C PHE A 119 19.75 -3.81 12.43
N ILE A 120 19.73 -2.90 11.44
CA ILE A 120 19.35 -3.17 10.07
C ILE A 120 20.61 -3.47 9.26
N GLN A 121 20.67 -4.65 8.65
CA GLN A 121 21.83 -5.12 7.87
C GLN A 121 21.49 -5.39 6.39
N SER A 122 20.25 -5.10 5.97
CA SER A 122 19.76 -5.35 4.62
C SER A 122 19.29 -4.06 3.96
N GLN A 123 19.18 -4.09 2.63
CA GLN A 123 18.60 -2.97 1.88
C GLN A 123 17.07 -3.10 1.71
N ARG A 124 16.49 -4.27 1.99
CA ARG A 124 15.06 -4.51 1.82
C ARG A 124 14.34 -4.54 3.16
N LEU A 125 13.52 -3.52 3.39
CA LEU A 125 12.77 -3.37 4.62
C LEU A 125 11.32 -3.75 4.45
N ILE A 126 10.80 -4.43 5.48
CA ILE A 126 9.38 -4.71 5.63
C ILE A 126 8.92 -4.02 6.89
N ILE A 127 8.06 -3.03 6.74
CA ILE A 127 7.48 -2.33 7.87
C ILE A 127 6.14 -2.97 8.22
N ILE A 128 6.03 -3.46 9.45
CA ILE A 128 4.77 -3.94 10.04
C ILE A 128 4.36 -2.90 11.09
N PRO A 129 3.60 -1.87 10.71
CA PRO A 129 3.16 -0.82 11.63
C PRO A 129 2.08 -1.32 12.60
N HIS A 130 1.85 -0.54 13.65
CA HIS A 130 0.79 -0.75 14.64
C HIS A 130 0.12 0.58 14.96
N GLY A 131 -1.19 0.59 15.06
CA GLY A 131 -2.03 1.74 15.37
C GLY A 131 -1.80 2.92 14.41
N THR A 132 -1.40 4.07 14.95
CA THR A 132 -1.21 5.28 14.15
C THR A 132 0.00 5.20 13.21
N LEU A 133 0.89 4.22 13.40
CA LEU A 133 2.04 4.06 12.51
C LEU A 133 1.67 3.57 11.10
N HIS A 134 0.44 3.06 10.90
CA HIS A 134 -0.07 2.76 9.55
C HIS A 134 -0.07 4.00 8.64
N TYR A 135 -0.03 5.20 9.21
CA TYR A 135 -0.02 6.49 8.50
C TYR A 135 1.36 7.10 8.32
N VAL A 136 2.42 6.45 8.81
CA VAL A 136 3.78 6.96 8.68
C VAL A 136 4.30 6.59 7.28
N PRO A 137 4.66 7.57 6.44
CA PRO A 137 5.37 7.30 5.19
C PRO A 137 6.83 6.97 5.52
N PHE A 138 7.10 5.77 6.04
CA PHE A 138 8.44 5.32 6.43
C PHE A 138 9.50 5.58 5.35
N HIS A 139 9.15 5.35 4.08
CA HIS A 139 10.02 5.63 2.94
C HIS A 139 10.39 7.11 2.77
N ALA A 140 9.57 8.03 3.27
CA ALA A 140 9.84 9.47 3.27
C ALA A 140 10.39 10.01 4.60
N LEU A 141 10.69 9.15 5.58
CA LEU A 141 11.37 9.62 6.79
C LEU A 141 12.77 10.14 6.43
N LEU A 142 13.12 11.29 6.97
CA LEU A 142 14.33 12.03 6.61
C LEU A 142 15.42 11.82 7.66
N SER A 143 16.48 11.11 7.29
CA SER A 143 17.68 10.96 8.10
C SER A 143 18.74 11.98 7.71
N ARG A 144 19.91 11.95 8.38
CA ARG A 144 21.07 12.76 7.98
C ARG A 144 21.65 12.38 6.60
N ARG A 145 21.30 11.19 6.10
CA ARG A 145 21.78 10.64 4.82
C ARG A 145 20.80 10.85 3.66
N GLY A 146 19.70 11.55 3.89
CA GLY A 146 18.60 11.69 2.94
C GLY A 146 17.35 10.93 3.39
N TYR A 147 16.40 10.74 2.48
CA TYR A 147 15.19 10.00 2.77
C TYR A 147 15.50 8.50 2.88
N LEU A 148 14.66 7.75 3.60
CA LEU A 148 14.86 6.31 3.72
C LEU A 148 14.70 5.58 2.37
N VAL A 149 13.88 6.08 1.45
CA VAL A 149 13.77 5.54 0.08
C VAL A 149 15.11 5.60 -0.68
N ASP A 150 16.00 6.52 -0.33
CA ASP A 150 17.31 6.64 -0.97
C ASP A 150 18.22 5.45 -0.62
N GLN A 151 17.97 4.82 0.52
CA GLN A 151 18.82 3.79 1.11
C GLN A 151 18.18 2.40 1.07
N PHE A 152 16.84 2.33 1.07
CA PHE A 152 16.11 1.09 1.28
C PHE A 152 15.01 0.88 0.23
N GLU A 153 14.81 -0.38 -0.16
CA GLU A 153 13.58 -0.86 -0.79
C GLU A 153 12.56 -1.18 0.30
N ILE A 154 11.57 -0.30 0.48
CA ILE A 154 10.61 -0.38 1.59
C ILE A 154 9.29 -0.96 1.11
N SER A 155 8.80 -1.95 1.84
CA SER A 155 7.49 -2.58 1.69
C SER A 155 6.78 -2.64 3.03
N TYR A 156 5.47 -2.87 3.01
CA TYR A 156 4.63 -2.86 4.19
C TYR A 156 3.89 -4.19 4.33
N ALA A 157 3.53 -4.54 5.56
CA ALA A 157 2.53 -5.56 5.80
C ALA A 157 1.70 -5.19 7.03
N PRO A 158 0.41 -5.56 7.07
CA PRO A 158 -0.43 -5.26 8.22
C PRO A 158 -0.05 -6.05 9.47
N SER A 159 0.44 -7.27 9.26
CA SER A 159 0.96 -8.13 10.31
C SER A 159 1.91 -9.16 9.71
N ALA A 160 2.76 -9.76 10.55
CA ALA A 160 3.61 -10.89 10.17
C ALA A 160 2.79 -12.05 9.57
N THR A 161 1.62 -12.35 10.13
CA THR A 161 0.71 -13.40 9.66
C THR A 161 0.20 -13.11 8.25
N VAL A 162 -0.27 -11.89 8.00
CA VAL A 162 -0.77 -11.49 6.68
C VAL A 162 0.33 -11.53 5.64
N LEU A 163 1.55 -11.10 5.98
CA LEU A 163 2.69 -11.21 5.07
C LEU A 163 2.99 -12.66 4.69
N LYS A 164 3.00 -13.58 5.67
CA LYS A 164 3.22 -15.01 5.43
C LYS A 164 2.17 -15.58 4.47
N LEU A 165 0.89 -15.23 4.66
CA LEU A 165 -0.19 -15.61 3.75
C LEU A 165 0.03 -15.06 2.34
N CYS A 166 0.33 -13.76 2.23
CA CYS A 166 0.56 -13.10 0.95
C CYS A 166 1.70 -13.75 0.17
N ARG A 167 2.79 -14.12 0.86
CA ARG A 167 3.92 -14.84 0.26
C ARG A 167 3.55 -16.24 -0.20
N ALA A 168 2.82 -17.00 0.62
CA ALA A 168 2.35 -18.33 0.24
C ALA A 168 1.50 -18.28 -1.05
N ARG A 169 0.60 -17.29 -1.16
CA ARG A 169 -0.20 -17.06 -2.36
C ARG A 169 0.64 -16.61 -3.57
N GLY A 170 1.60 -15.72 -3.36
CA GLY A 170 2.54 -15.31 -4.40
C GLY A 170 3.36 -16.48 -4.96
N ASN A 171 3.85 -17.37 -4.09
CA ASN A 171 4.60 -18.55 -4.49
C ASN A 171 3.73 -19.56 -5.24
N GLN A 172 2.46 -19.73 -4.86
CA GLN A 172 1.50 -20.53 -5.65
C GLN A 172 1.35 -19.98 -7.07
N TYR A 173 1.33 -18.66 -7.23
CA TYR A 173 1.31 -18.02 -8.55
C TYR A 173 2.56 -18.33 -9.39
N GLN A 174 3.73 -18.31 -8.76
CA GLN A 174 5.00 -18.58 -9.44
C GLN A 174 5.19 -20.06 -9.82
N ASN A 175 4.66 -20.98 -9.00
CA ASN A 175 4.85 -22.44 -9.11
C ASN A 175 3.72 -23.16 -9.87
N SER A 176 2.57 -22.52 -10.06
CA SER A 176 1.47 -23.13 -10.80
C SER A 176 1.64 -22.97 -12.32
N ASN A 177 1.08 -23.91 -13.08
CA ASN A 177 0.89 -23.78 -14.53
C ASN A 177 -0.01 -22.57 -14.90
N LEU A 178 -0.49 -21.77 -13.94
CA LEU A 178 -1.19 -20.50 -14.18
C LEU A 178 -0.35 -19.48 -14.97
N LYS A 179 0.99 -19.61 -14.93
CA LYS A 179 1.90 -18.88 -15.85
C LYS A 179 1.59 -19.12 -17.34
N PHE A 180 0.97 -20.26 -17.68
CA PHE A 180 0.59 -20.60 -19.06
C PHE A 180 -0.85 -20.21 -19.42
N GLU A 181 -1.75 -20.02 -18.44
CA GLU A 181 -3.15 -19.62 -18.69
C GLU A 181 -3.35 -18.09 -18.70
N ILE A 182 -2.60 -17.37 -17.87
CA ILE A 182 -2.67 -15.90 -17.80
C ILE A 182 -1.43 -15.36 -18.51
N SER A 183 -1.64 -14.67 -19.65
CA SER A 183 -0.55 -13.98 -20.35
C SER A 183 0.25 -13.14 -19.34
N LYS A 184 1.58 -13.25 -19.39
CA LYS A 184 2.50 -12.47 -18.52
C LYS A 184 2.20 -10.96 -18.58
N SER A 185 1.52 -10.48 -19.61
CA SER A 185 1.22 -9.06 -19.84
C SER A 185 -0.23 -8.68 -19.51
N ARG A 186 -1.05 -9.58 -18.94
CA ARG A 186 -2.50 -9.33 -18.80
C ARG A 186 -2.81 -8.36 -17.67
N LEU A 187 -2.84 -7.08 -18.02
CA LEU A 187 -3.29 -5.97 -17.19
C LEU A 187 -4.78 -5.69 -17.47
N ILE A 188 -5.58 -5.62 -16.41
CA ILE A 188 -6.96 -5.14 -16.45
C ILE A 188 -6.98 -3.79 -15.74
N ALA A 189 -7.39 -2.72 -16.42
CA ALA A 189 -7.41 -1.39 -15.84
C ALA A 189 -8.81 -0.76 -15.95
N LEU A 190 -9.31 -0.21 -14.84
CA LEU A 190 -10.56 0.52 -14.79
C LEU A 190 -10.27 1.96 -14.36
N GLY A 191 -10.74 2.94 -15.15
CA GLY A 191 -10.60 4.36 -14.89
C GLY A 191 -11.94 5.08 -14.83
N VAL A 192 -12.36 5.53 -13.65
CA VAL A 192 -13.60 6.34 -13.53
C VAL A 192 -13.25 7.79 -13.85
N THR A 193 -13.65 8.24 -15.04
CA THR A 193 -13.35 9.59 -15.51
C THR A 193 -14.56 10.50 -15.32
N GLU A 194 -14.34 11.64 -14.71
CA GLU A 194 -15.33 12.70 -14.53
C GLU A 194 -14.79 13.98 -15.19
N ARG A 195 -15.64 15.00 -15.40
CA ARG A 195 -15.23 16.25 -16.07
C ARG A 195 -14.02 16.94 -15.39
N GLU A 196 -13.72 16.58 -14.15
CA GLU A 196 -12.65 17.13 -13.32
C GLU A 196 -11.40 16.20 -13.20
N THR A 197 -11.35 15.05 -13.89
CA THR A 197 -10.22 14.08 -13.79
C THR A 197 -9.62 13.64 -15.15
N PRO A 198 -9.14 14.58 -16.00
CA PRO A 198 -8.52 14.24 -17.28
C PRO A 198 -7.26 13.35 -17.14
N SER A 199 -6.62 13.37 -15.97
CA SER A 199 -5.38 12.64 -15.69
C SER A 199 -5.60 11.13 -15.56
N ILE A 200 -6.78 10.67 -15.16
CA ILE A 200 -7.12 9.23 -15.11
C ILE A 200 -7.08 8.64 -16.53
N GLU A 201 -7.56 9.37 -17.54
CA GLU A 201 -7.45 8.90 -18.93
C GLU A 201 -6.00 8.81 -19.39
N ALA A 202 -5.16 9.78 -19.00
CA ALA A 202 -3.75 9.79 -19.33
C ALA A 202 -3.02 8.59 -18.69
N GLU A 203 -3.32 8.30 -17.43
CA GLU A 203 -2.81 7.14 -16.70
C GLU A 203 -3.20 5.82 -17.37
N ILE A 204 -4.49 5.59 -17.62
CA ILE A 204 -4.98 4.35 -18.26
C ILE A 204 -4.39 4.20 -19.68
N ARG A 205 -4.27 5.31 -20.42
CA ARG A 205 -3.63 5.33 -21.76
C ARG A 205 -2.16 4.95 -21.69
N ALA A 206 -1.42 5.44 -20.68
CA ALA A 206 -0.02 5.07 -20.48
C ALA A 206 0.13 3.57 -20.19
N LEU A 207 -0.74 3.00 -19.35
CA LEU A 207 -0.74 1.56 -19.06
C LEU A 207 -1.05 0.72 -20.30
N ARG A 208 -2.01 1.15 -21.14
CA ARG A 208 -2.33 0.46 -22.38
C ARG A 208 -1.14 0.41 -23.35
N ASN A 209 -0.33 1.46 -23.38
CA ASN A 209 0.87 1.49 -24.22
C ASN A 209 1.97 0.55 -23.69
N LEU A 210 2.08 0.40 -22.37
CA LEU A 210 3.04 -0.51 -21.72
C LEU A 210 2.60 -1.98 -21.81
N PHE A 211 1.30 -2.24 -21.84
CA PHE A 211 0.70 -3.58 -21.94
C PHE A 211 -0.25 -3.63 -23.14
N PRO A 212 0.24 -3.98 -24.35
CA PRO A 212 -0.58 -4.02 -25.56
C PRO A 212 -1.78 -4.97 -25.47
N ASP A 213 -1.67 -6.05 -24.70
CA ASP A 213 -2.73 -7.04 -24.45
C ASP A 213 -3.66 -6.66 -23.27
N SER A 214 -3.57 -5.42 -22.77
CA SER A 214 -4.40 -4.97 -21.66
C SER A 214 -5.87 -4.82 -22.06
N VAL A 215 -6.74 -5.03 -21.08
CA VAL A 215 -8.17 -4.70 -21.22
C VAL A 215 -8.44 -3.50 -20.33
N THR A 216 -8.85 -2.40 -20.94
CA THR A 216 -9.06 -1.13 -20.23
C THR A 216 -10.52 -0.69 -20.35
N PHE A 217 -11.13 -0.27 -19.24
CA PHE A 217 -12.47 0.30 -19.20
C PHE A 217 -12.41 1.71 -18.60
N THR A 218 -12.97 2.70 -19.30
CA THR A 218 -12.89 4.11 -18.87
C THR A 218 -14.27 4.78 -18.87
N GLY A 219 -14.44 5.78 -18.00
CA GLY A 219 -15.68 6.55 -17.93
C GLY A 219 -16.87 5.65 -17.61
N ARG A 220 -17.88 5.63 -18.48
CA ARG A 220 -19.12 4.84 -18.28
C ARG A 220 -18.90 3.33 -18.32
N ASP A 221 -17.80 2.86 -18.89
CA ASP A 221 -17.50 1.43 -19.00
C ASP A 221 -16.80 0.88 -17.75
N ALA A 222 -16.34 1.73 -16.82
CA ALA A 222 -15.71 1.33 -15.57
C ALA A 222 -16.75 0.84 -14.53
N THR A 223 -17.56 -0.15 -14.91
CA THR A 223 -18.70 -0.68 -14.15
C THR A 223 -18.33 -1.86 -13.26
N ARG A 224 -19.20 -2.16 -12.29
CA ARG A 224 -19.08 -3.37 -11.46
C ARG A 224 -19.13 -4.65 -12.29
N GLU A 225 -19.99 -4.70 -13.30
CA GLU A 225 -20.10 -5.87 -14.18
C GLU A 225 -18.77 -6.17 -14.88
N ASN A 226 -18.16 -5.14 -15.50
CA ASN A 226 -16.87 -5.31 -16.17
C ASN A 226 -15.75 -5.69 -15.19
N LEU A 227 -15.76 -5.13 -13.98
CA LEU A 227 -14.82 -5.52 -12.94
C LEU A 227 -14.95 -7.02 -12.60
N LEU A 228 -16.16 -7.48 -12.25
CA LEU A 228 -16.41 -8.87 -11.85
C LEU A 228 -16.07 -9.87 -12.96
N LYS A 229 -16.37 -9.49 -14.22
CA LYS A 229 -16.12 -10.33 -15.38
C LYS A 229 -14.63 -10.47 -15.72
N HIS A 230 -13.86 -9.39 -15.61
CA HIS A 230 -12.48 -9.37 -16.12
C HIS A 230 -11.40 -9.53 -15.04
N ALA A 231 -11.62 -9.01 -13.83
CA ALA A 231 -10.63 -9.05 -12.75
C ALA A 231 -10.15 -10.47 -12.36
N PRO A 232 -10.98 -11.54 -12.39
CA PRO A 232 -10.52 -12.90 -12.12
C PRO A 232 -9.44 -13.43 -13.08
N THR A 233 -9.30 -12.79 -14.26
CA THR A 233 -8.30 -13.16 -15.29
C THR A 233 -7.07 -12.25 -15.27
N ALA A 234 -7.05 -11.22 -14.42
CA ALA A 234 -5.97 -10.24 -14.39
C ALA A 234 -4.72 -10.85 -13.76
N ARG A 235 -3.54 -10.60 -14.35
CA ARG A 235 -2.27 -10.68 -13.61
C ARG A 235 -2.10 -9.42 -12.77
N PHE A 236 -2.37 -8.27 -13.38
CA PHE A 236 -2.36 -6.97 -12.71
C PHE A 236 -3.74 -6.33 -12.82
N LEU A 237 -4.32 -5.95 -11.68
CA LEU A 237 -5.56 -5.18 -11.65
C LEU A 237 -5.21 -3.74 -11.26
N HIS A 238 -5.60 -2.78 -12.08
CA HIS A 238 -5.38 -1.37 -11.82
C HIS A 238 -6.74 -0.66 -11.72
N LEU A 239 -6.99 0.02 -10.61
CA LEU A 239 -8.23 0.74 -10.35
C LEU A 239 -7.90 2.21 -10.12
N ALA A 240 -8.12 3.04 -11.14
CA ALA A 240 -8.00 4.49 -11.08
C ALA A 240 -9.39 5.10 -10.85
N SER A 241 -9.66 5.62 -9.64
CA SER A 241 -11.00 6.11 -9.29
C SER A 241 -10.98 7.03 -8.07
N HIS A 242 -12.13 7.55 -7.65
CA HIS A 242 -12.27 8.22 -6.36
C HIS A 242 -12.58 7.22 -5.24
N GLY A 243 -11.81 7.28 -4.16
CA GLY A 243 -12.11 6.59 -2.92
C GLY A 243 -12.89 7.47 -1.96
N HIS A 244 -13.79 6.88 -1.21
CA HIS A 244 -14.44 7.52 -0.07
C HIS A 244 -14.20 6.68 1.18
N PHE A 245 -13.57 7.28 2.18
CA PHE A 245 -13.27 6.64 3.45
C PHE A 245 -14.28 7.02 4.52
N ARG A 246 -14.86 6.01 5.17
CA ARG A 246 -15.84 6.16 6.24
C ARG A 246 -15.23 5.85 7.60
N ARG A 247 -15.07 6.91 8.42
CA ARG A 247 -14.56 6.85 9.80
C ARG A 247 -15.56 6.34 10.83
N ASP A 248 -16.82 6.28 10.49
CA ASP A 248 -17.85 5.70 11.34
C ASP A 248 -17.95 4.19 11.10
N ASN A 249 -17.69 3.74 9.87
CA ASN A 249 -17.72 2.33 9.50
C ASN A 249 -16.80 2.01 8.30
N PRO A 250 -15.58 1.48 8.54
CA PRO A 250 -14.58 1.21 7.50
C PRO A 250 -15.06 0.24 6.43
N MET A 251 -15.96 -0.68 6.78
CA MET A 251 -16.48 -1.70 5.87
C MET A 251 -17.36 -1.11 4.76
N PHE A 252 -17.88 0.10 4.99
CA PHE A 252 -18.62 0.89 4.01
C PHE A 252 -17.75 1.96 3.33
N SER A 253 -16.44 1.99 3.56
CA SER A 253 -15.53 2.72 2.68
C SER A 253 -15.59 2.08 1.28
N PHE A 254 -15.55 2.90 0.24
CA PHE A 254 -15.75 2.41 -1.12
C PHE A 254 -14.84 3.10 -2.14
N LEU A 255 -14.55 2.37 -3.21
CA LEU A 255 -14.08 2.95 -4.47
C LEU A 255 -15.29 3.20 -5.35
N LYS A 256 -15.36 4.38 -5.96
CA LYS A 256 -16.41 4.67 -6.94
C LYS A 256 -16.19 3.81 -8.18
N LEU A 257 -17.24 3.22 -8.72
CA LEU A 257 -17.29 2.71 -10.09
C LEU A 257 -18.27 3.61 -10.85
N ALA A 258 -18.34 3.45 -12.18
CA ALA A 258 -19.23 4.24 -13.01
C ALA A 258 -20.71 4.09 -12.64
N ASP A 259 -21.09 2.94 -12.10
CA ASP A 259 -22.47 2.53 -11.83
C ASP A 259 -22.78 2.30 -10.34
N SER A 260 -21.77 2.15 -9.49
CA SER A 260 -21.95 1.71 -8.11
C SER A 260 -20.74 1.95 -7.21
N PRO A 261 -20.90 1.97 -5.87
CA PRO A 261 -19.77 1.92 -4.94
C PRO A 261 -19.25 0.48 -4.77
N LEU A 262 -17.95 0.29 -4.86
CA LEU A 262 -17.25 -0.95 -4.53
C LEU A 262 -16.69 -0.88 -3.11
N ASN A 263 -17.37 -1.51 -2.15
CA ASN A 263 -16.96 -1.61 -0.75
C ASN A 263 -16.48 -3.04 -0.40
N PHE A 264 -16.18 -3.30 0.88
CA PHE A 264 -15.74 -4.63 1.34
C PHE A 264 -16.67 -5.77 0.88
N TYR A 265 -17.99 -5.59 1.01
CA TYR A 265 -18.96 -6.62 0.64
C TYR A 265 -18.95 -6.88 -0.86
N GLY A 266 -18.84 -5.83 -1.67
CA GLY A 266 -18.69 -5.98 -3.11
C GLY A 266 -17.40 -6.69 -3.53
N LEU A 267 -16.34 -6.61 -2.73
CA LEU A 267 -15.07 -7.32 -2.95
C LEU A 267 -15.14 -8.80 -2.57
N MET A 268 -16.04 -9.22 -1.67
CA MET A 268 -16.19 -10.64 -1.32
C MET A 268 -16.70 -11.49 -2.49
N ASP A 269 -17.36 -10.86 -3.48
CA ASP A 269 -17.80 -11.52 -4.71
C ASP A 269 -16.65 -11.74 -5.70
N LEU A 270 -15.47 -11.15 -5.47
CA LEU A 270 -14.30 -11.30 -6.34
C LEU A 270 -13.44 -12.50 -5.94
N LYS A 271 -13.01 -13.25 -6.95
CA LYS A 271 -11.96 -14.26 -6.85
C LYS A 271 -10.82 -13.88 -7.79
N LEU A 272 -9.87 -13.14 -7.26
CA LEU A 272 -8.71 -12.64 -7.98
C LEU A 272 -7.65 -13.73 -8.10
N LYS A 273 -7.17 -13.90 -9.33
CA LYS A 273 -5.89 -14.53 -9.65
C LYS A 273 -4.84 -13.46 -9.95
N ALA A 274 -4.95 -12.28 -9.34
CA ALA A 274 -4.02 -11.18 -9.57
C ALA A 274 -2.76 -11.37 -8.74
N GLU A 275 -1.61 -11.02 -9.32
CA GLU A 275 -0.33 -10.93 -8.62
C GLU A 275 -0.22 -9.61 -7.84
N MET A 276 -0.91 -8.57 -8.29
CA MET A 276 -0.96 -7.27 -7.64
C MET A 276 -2.24 -6.52 -8.04
N VAL A 277 -2.82 -5.82 -7.06
CA VAL A 277 -3.88 -4.84 -7.27
C VAL A 277 -3.34 -3.46 -6.94
N THR A 278 -3.56 -2.49 -7.82
CA THR A 278 -3.18 -1.09 -7.62
C THR A 278 -4.42 -0.24 -7.47
N LEU A 279 -4.51 0.49 -6.37
CA LEU A 279 -5.57 1.44 -6.06
C LEU A 279 -5.01 2.85 -6.29
N SER A 280 -5.14 3.32 -7.53
CA SER A 280 -4.74 4.68 -7.94
C SER A 280 -5.90 5.63 -7.70
N ALA A 281 -6.20 5.88 -6.43
CA ALA A 281 -7.38 6.64 -6.08
C ALA A 281 -7.06 7.94 -5.35
N CYS A 282 -7.44 9.07 -5.97
CA CYS A 282 -7.04 10.40 -5.54
C CYS A 282 -7.68 10.87 -4.22
N HIS A 283 -8.46 10.02 -3.55
CA HIS A 283 -9.10 10.35 -2.27
C HIS A 283 -9.23 9.14 -1.33
N THR A 284 -8.47 8.05 -1.56
CA THR A 284 -8.53 6.88 -0.67
C THR A 284 -8.14 7.16 0.77
N GLY A 285 -7.60 8.35 1.05
CA GLY A 285 -7.70 8.97 2.38
C GLY A 285 -7.47 7.97 3.48
N VAL A 286 -6.35 7.23 3.39
CA VAL A 286 -5.85 6.36 4.46
C VAL A 286 -5.36 7.30 5.54
N ASN A 287 -6.23 8.11 6.11
CA ASN A 287 -5.81 9.28 6.86
C ASN A 287 -6.59 9.46 8.15
N MET A 288 -7.20 8.41 8.72
CA MET A 288 -7.58 8.39 10.14
C MET A 288 -7.82 7.01 10.75
N VAL A 289 -7.25 6.86 11.96
CA VAL A 289 -7.15 5.72 12.87
C VAL A 289 -8.51 5.19 13.32
N PHE A 290 -8.59 3.87 13.49
CA PHE A 290 -9.51 3.21 14.42
C PHE A 290 -8.73 2.54 15.56
N PRO A 291 -9.35 2.31 16.73
CA PRO A 291 -8.85 1.38 17.73
C PRO A 291 -8.91 -0.06 17.18
N GLY A 292 -7.79 -0.77 17.22
CA GLY A 292 -7.64 -2.14 16.72
C GLY A 292 -6.91 -2.15 15.37
N ASP A 293 -5.78 -2.85 15.29
CA ASP A 293 -4.90 -3.01 14.11
C ASP A 293 -5.55 -3.79 12.96
N GLU A 294 -6.83 -3.49 12.69
CA GLU A 294 -7.61 -4.12 11.65
C GLU A 294 -7.32 -3.42 10.32
N LEU A 295 -6.78 -4.22 9.41
CA LEU A 295 -6.75 -3.96 7.97
C LEU A 295 -8.02 -3.24 7.50
N HIS A 296 -7.85 -2.01 7.01
CA HIS A 296 -8.92 -1.20 6.42
C HIS A 296 -9.78 -2.00 5.44
N GLY A 297 -11.11 -1.79 5.45
CA GLY A 297 -12.09 -2.59 4.71
C GLY A 297 -11.73 -2.88 3.25
N LEU A 298 -11.31 -1.89 2.46
CA LEU A 298 -10.92 -2.11 1.06
C LEU A 298 -9.65 -2.95 0.91
N MET A 299 -8.60 -2.63 1.65
CA MET A 299 -7.34 -3.39 1.60
C MET A 299 -7.57 -4.83 2.04
N ARG A 300 -8.29 -5.02 3.16
CA ARG A 300 -8.68 -6.34 3.65
C ARG A 300 -9.49 -7.09 2.58
N GLY A 301 -10.46 -6.42 1.96
CA GLY A 301 -11.31 -6.98 0.91
C GLY A 301 -10.52 -7.48 -0.30
N PHE A 302 -9.52 -6.73 -0.77
CA PHE A 302 -8.68 -7.20 -1.89
C PHE A 302 -7.73 -8.34 -1.49
N LEU A 303 -7.15 -8.29 -0.29
CA LEU A 303 -6.39 -9.42 0.24
C LEU A 303 -7.30 -10.66 0.35
N TYR A 304 -8.53 -10.53 0.81
CA TYR A 304 -9.51 -11.63 0.83
C TYR A 304 -9.87 -12.15 -0.55
N ALA A 305 -10.08 -11.23 -1.50
CA ALA A 305 -10.38 -11.57 -2.88
C ALA A 305 -9.23 -12.34 -3.55
N GLY A 306 -8.03 -12.37 -2.97
CA GLY A 306 -6.93 -13.23 -3.39
C GLY A 306 -5.67 -12.49 -3.83
N ALA A 307 -5.67 -11.15 -3.79
CA ALA A 307 -4.49 -10.37 -4.15
C ALA A 307 -3.37 -10.59 -3.10
N PRO A 308 -2.16 -11.03 -3.51
CA PRO A 308 -1.03 -11.15 -2.59
C PRO A 308 -0.31 -9.81 -2.40
N SER A 309 -0.52 -8.83 -3.28
CA SER A 309 0.14 -7.53 -3.23
C SER A 309 -0.87 -6.41 -3.50
N LEU A 310 -0.77 -5.32 -2.75
CA LEU A 310 -1.59 -4.12 -2.90
C LEU A 310 -0.72 -2.88 -2.98
N VAL A 311 -1.00 -2.01 -3.95
CA VAL A 311 -0.45 -0.64 -4.00
C VAL A 311 -1.58 0.32 -3.66
N ALA A 312 -1.36 1.19 -2.69
CA ALA A 312 -2.37 2.18 -2.26
C ALA A 312 -1.70 3.46 -1.77
N SER A 313 -2.42 4.58 -1.85
CA SER A 313 -1.96 5.88 -1.40
C SER A 313 -2.31 6.16 0.08
N LEU A 314 -1.39 6.80 0.80
CA LEU A 314 -1.55 7.29 2.17
C LEU A 314 -2.42 8.55 2.23
N TRP A 315 -2.37 9.39 1.20
CA TRP A 315 -3.17 10.62 1.07
C TRP A 315 -3.63 10.84 -0.37
N ALA A 316 -4.48 11.85 -0.57
CA ALA A 316 -4.89 12.32 -1.89
C ALA A 316 -3.66 12.83 -2.66
N ALA A 317 -3.22 12.05 -3.65
CA ALA A 317 -2.06 12.36 -4.46
C ALA A 317 -2.41 13.34 -5.58
N ASN A 318 -1.43 14.11 -6.03
CA ASN A 318 -1.58 14.94 -7.23
C ASN A 318 -1.73 14.05 -8.47
N ASP A 319 -2.68 14.41 -9.31
CA ASP A 319 -3.04 13.67 -10.51
C ASP A 319 -1.88 13.50 -11.52
N ILE A 320 -1.10 14.55 -11.77
CA ILE A 320 -0.01 14.52 -12.75
C ILE A 320 1.12 13.63 -12.23
N SER A 321 1.55 13.88 -10.99
CA SER A 321 2.63 13.08 -10.39
C SER A 321 2.22 11.61 -10.24
N THR A 322 0.93 11.32 -10.03
CA THR A 322 0.40 9.95 -9.98
C THR A 322 0.48 9.23 -11.32
N ALA A 323 0.10 9.90 -12.42
CA ALA A 323 0.21 9.30 -13.76
C ALA A 323 1.66 8.96 -14.12
N GLU A 324 2.61 9.84 -13.77
CA GLU A 324 4.05 9.60 -13.96
C GLU A 324 4.57 8.49 -13.06
N PHE A 325 4.16 8.47 -11.79
CA PHE A 325 4.48 7.42 -10.83
C PHE A 325 4.05 6.05 -11.36
N MET A 326 2.80 5.93 -11.80
CA MET A 326 2.23 4.67 -12.26
C MET A 326 2.88 4.21 -13.56
N LYS A 327 3.13 5.13 -14.50
CA LYS A 327 3.88 4.83 -15.72
C LYS A 327 5.26 4.27 -15.41
N GLU A 328 6.02 4.90 -14.52
CA GLU A 328 7.36 4.43 -14.15
C GLU A 328 7.31 3.08 -13.44
N MET A 329 6.44 2.93 -12.43
CA MET A 329 6.30 1.67 -11.69
C MET A 329 5.97 0.50 -12.63
N TYR A 330 4.96 0.66 -13.49
CA TYR A 330 4.57 -0.40 -14.41
C TYR A 330 5.58 -0.66 -15.52
N SER A 331 6.34 0.36 -15.96
CA SER A 331 7.47 0.19 -16.86
C SER A 331 8.52 -0.74 -16.26
N GLN A 332 8.92 -0.50 -15.01
CA GLN A 332 9.87 -1.35 -14.30
C GLN A 332 9.35 -2.78 -14.10
N ILE A 333 8.07 -2.94 -13.74
CA ILE A 333 7.44 -4.26 -13.63
C ILE A 333 7.46 -5.01 -14.98
N SER A 334 7.15 -4.31 -16.08
CA SER A 334 7.19 -4.90 -17.43
C SER A 334 8.61 -5.31 -17.81
N ALA A 335 9.63 -4.57 -17.35
CA ALA A 335 11.05 -4.89 -17.52
C ALA A 335 11.54 -6.03 -16.60
N GLY A 336 10.69 -6.56 -15.70
CA GLY A 336 10.99 -7.70 -14.84
C GLY A 336 11.53 -7.33 -13.44
N ALA A 337 11.47 -6.06 -13.04
CA ALA A 337 11.79 -5.67 -11.67
C ALA A 337 10.77 -6.26 -10.67
N SER A 338 11.21 -6.47 -9.42
CA SER A 338 10.30 -6.80 -8.33
C SER A 338 9.36 -5.63 -8.04
N LYS A 339 8.21 -5.90 -7.43
CA LYS A 339 7.22 -4.84 -7.10
C LYS A 339 7.82 -3.76 -6.20
N ARG A 340 8.64 -4.14 -5.20
CA ARG A 340 9.32 -3.18 -4.32
C ARG A 340 10.36 -2.33 -5.07
N ALA A 341 11.12 -2.92 -5.98
CA ALA A 341 12.11 -2.18 -6.76
C ALA A 341 11.42 -1.21 -7.74
N ALA A 342 10.33 -1.65 -8.36
CA ALA A 342 9.50 -0.82 -9.22
C ALA A 342 8.84 0.35 -8.47
N LEU A 343 8.30 0.11 -7.28
CA LEU A 343 7.75 1.17 -6.42
C LEU A 343 8.84 2.19 -6.07
N ARG A 344 10.01 1.72 -5.63
CA ARG A 344 11.15 2.58 -5.29
C ARG A 344 11.60 3.42 -6.49
N SER A 345 11.69 2.83 -7.68
CA SER A 345 12.05 3.54 -8.92
C SER A 345 11.08 4.70 -9.18
N ALA A 346 9.78 4.44 -9.08
CA ALA A 346 8.75 5.45 -9.26
C ALA A 346 8.82 6.56 -8.19
N GLN A 347 9.03 6.18 -6.92
CA GLN A 347 9.23 7.15 -5.84
C GLN A 347 10.43 8.06 -6.09
N LEU A 348 11.57 7.50 -6.53
CA LEU A 348 12.77 8.27 -6.83
C LEU A 348 12.60 9.17 -8.06
N ALA A 349 12.02 8.65 -9.15
CA ALA A 349 11.79 9.42 -10.37
C ALA A 349 10.89 10.64 -10.12
N VAL A 350 9.79 10.45 -9.38
CA VAL A 350 8.88 11.56 -9.03
C VAL A 350 9.51 12.48 -7.98
N LYS A 351 10.33 11.95 -7.05
CA LYS A 351 11.08 12.81 -6.13
C LYS A 351 12.04 13.73 -6.88
N ASP A 352 12.76 13.21 -7.87
CA ASP A 352 13.73 14.00 -8.64
C ASP A 352 13.03 15.06 -9.51
N ALA A 353 11.81 14.78 -9.98
CA ALA A 353 11.01 15.71 -10.79
C ALA A 353 10.30 16.80 -9.97
N TYR A 354 9.74 16.47 -8.80
CA TYR A 354 8.87 17.38 -8.03
C TYR A 354 9.44 17.82 -6.68
N GLY A 355 10.45 17.14 -6.14
CA GLY A 355 11.11 17.42 -4.86
C GLY A 355 10.28 17.12 -3.62
N HIS A 356 9.09 17.71 -3.50
CA HIS A 356 8.30 17.69 -2.28
C HIS A 356 7.64 16.31 -2.01
N PRO A 357 7.74 15.75 -0.78
CA PRO A 357 7.15 14.44 -0.41
C PRO A 357 5.68 14.23 -0.74
N TYR A 358 4.88 15.31 -0.73
CA TYR A 358 3.48 15.28 -1.16
C TYR A 358 3.27 14.57 -2.50
N TYR A 359 4.17 14.75 -3.48
CA TYR A 359 4.04 14.23 -4.83
C TYR A 359 4.50 12.77 -4.97
N TRP A 360 5.60 12.39 -4.28
CA TRP A 360 6.29 11.11 -4.52
C TRP A 360 6.13 10.08 -3.41
N ALA A 361 5.75 10.50 -2.19
CA ALA A 361 5.57 9.62 -1.03
C ALA A 361 4.14 9.10 -0.72
N PRO A 362 3.09 9.30 -1.54
CA PRO A 362 1.77 8.80 -1.16
C PRO A 362 1.70 7.27 -1.26
N PHE A 363 2.32 6.65 -2.26
CA PHE A 363 2.09 5.23 -2.53
C PHE A 363 2.96 4.30 -1.69
N ILE A 364 2.33 3.27 -1.14
CA ILE A 364 2.96 2.16 -0.44
C ILE A 364 2.62 0.83 -1.12
N LEU A 365 3.54 -0.13 -1.03
CA LEU A 365 3.31 -1.52 -1.42
C LEU A 365 3.11 -2.37 -0.17
N MET A 366 1.97 -3.05 -0.09
CA MET A 366 1.57 -3.90 1.02
C MET A 366 1.46 -5.37 0.59
N GLY A 367 1.84 -6.30 1.47
CA GLY A 367 1.72 -7.74 1.23
C GLY A 367 3.02 -8.34 0.67
N ASN A 368 2.92 -9.22 -0.32
CA ASN A 368 4.08 -9.84 -0.94
C ASN A 368 4.85 -8.79 -1.78
N PRO A 369 6.10 -8.47 -1.44
CA PRO A 369 6.81 -7.38 -2.07
C PRO A 369 7.59 -7.76 -3.33
N ASN A 370 7.67 -9.07 -3.61
CA ASN A 370 8.39 -9.62 -4.75
C ASN A 370 7.49 -9.74 -6.00
#